data_AF-A0A7Y8I6S4-F1
#
_entry.id   AF-A0A7Y8I6S4-F1
#
_cell.length_a   1.000
_cell.length_b   1.000
_cell.length_c   1.000
_cell.angle_alpha   90.00
_cell.angle_beta   90.00
_cell.angle_gamma   90.00
#
_symmetry.space_group_name_H-M   'P 1'
#
loop_
_entity.id
_entity.type
_entity.pdbx_description
1 polymer ?
#
loop_
_entity_poly.entity_id
_entity_poly.type
_entity_poly.pdbx_seq_one_letter_code
_entity_poly.pdbx_strand_id
1 'polypeptide(L)'
;MNEWRGKNIKILKKFFSASNYLFLFVSIISLFNVFLLSLPLTKYLGYEYSVLNSIFIVLISGIYTIVLLNNSSAEKFDIKEVSTKFITSHLIFVLVPIIISLFGLFRIVTCPFIDGIKFYTVLTLPAPIIGISLGLISFNASRKFKFPIFFGLLIVICSIPVLEIYFNPQIYFYNPLVGFFPGTIYDEAIEIDAKLIVYRLINIFYFGLLIYLLLQFLSRRSKYSIKTIMLVAVVLPLILVLISPYLGYSTTKSRIKKVLDKTLVSQHFNIHYASGIEDSLIKTIALHHEYSYAELRKYFNETPKGKITSYIFNSREEKGELFGSSNADVAKPWLSEIYITLDNYDKTLKHEIAHCFAGEFGSTIFNVADNFNPSLIEGIAMAADPIHDDFDLDYMAALAFNHGYKIDIKKLFKSFDFFLHPSSLGYII
;
A
#
# COMPACT_ATOMS: atom_id res chain seq x y z
N MET A 1 5.61 8.13 -56.56
CA MET A 1 5.21 7.36 -55.34
C MET A 1 6.32 7.20 -54.30
N ASN A 2 7.61 7.13 -54.69
CA ASN A 2 8.73 6.98 -53.74
C ASN A 2 9.10 8.28 -52.96
N GLU A 3 8.84 9.46 -53.52
CA GLU A 3 9.11 10.74 -52.81
C GLU A 3 8.12 11.02 -51.66
N TRP A 4 6.86 10.59 -51.78
CA TRP A 4 5.84 10.78 -50.74
C TRP A 4 6.11 9.91 -49.50
N ARG A 5 6.57 8.66 -49.70
CA ARG A 5 7.03 7.79 -48.60
C ARG A 5 8.28 8.35 -47.90
N GLY A 6 9.23 8.91 -48.65
CA GLY A 6 10.42 9.55 -48.10
C GLY A 6 10.13 10.82 -47.27
N LYS A 7 9.15 11.63 -47.70
CA LYS A 7 8.66 12.79 -46.94
C LYS A 7 7.93 12.38 -45.65
N ASN A 8 7.05 11.38 -45.69
CA ASN A 8 6.35 10.89 -44.49
C ASN A 8 7.31 10.27 -43.46
N ILE A 9 8.35 9.54 -43.90
CA ILE A 9 9.38 8.98 -43.00
C ILE A 9 10.25 10.09 -42.39
N LYS A 10 10.55 11.16 -43.14
CA LYS A 10 11.26 12.34 -42.60
C LYS A 10 10.38 13.16 -41.64
N ILE A 11 9.08 13.30 -41.91
CA ILE A 11 8.13 13.97 -41.00
C ILE A 11 7.97 13.18 -39.72
N LEU A 12 7.80 11.84 -39.79
CA LEU A 12 7.81 10.95 -38.63
C LEU A 12 9.13 11.05 -37.85
N LYS A 13 10.29 10.95 -38.49
CA LYS A 13 11.59 11.12 -37.82
C LYS A 13 11.78 12.52 -37.19
N LYS A 14 11.25 13.57 -37.81
CA LYS A 14 11.26 14.95 -37.26
C LYS A 14 10.25 15.13 -36.12
N PHE A 15 9.16 14.33 -36.11
CA PHE A 15 8.24 14.12 -34.99
C PHE A 15 8.83 13.25 -33.88
N PHE A 16 10.03 12.68 -34.04
CA PHE A 16 10.78 11.94 -33.01
C PHE A 16 12.14 12.60 -32.62
N SER A 17 12.19 13.93 -32.56
CA SER A 17 13.31 14.67 -31.95
C SER A 17 13.17 14.76 -30.42
N ALA A 18 14.24 15.15 -29.69
CA ALA A 18 14.25 15.27 -28.22
C ALA A 18 13.09 16.11 -27.64
N SER A 19 12.62 17.13 -28.38
CA SER A 19 11.47 17.97 -27.99
C SER A 19 10.13 17.24 -28.06
N ASN A 20 10.02 16.23 -28.92
CA ASN A 20 8.76 15.52 -29.14
C ASN A 20 8.54 14.39 -28.15
N TYR A 21 9.62 13.82 -27.59
CA TYR A 21 9.49 12.85 -26.50
C TYR A 21 8.88 13.51 -25.27
N LEU A 22 9.36 14.69 -24.87
CA LEU A 22 8.79 15.42 -23.74
C LEU A 22 7.29 15.68 -23.95
N PHE A 23 6.89 16.15 -25.13
CA PHE A 23 5.48 16.36 -25.48
C PHE A 23 4.64 15.07 -25.37
N LEU A 24 5.17 13.94 -25.84
CA LEU A 24 4.51 12.64 -25.73
C LEU A 24 4.29 12.23 -24.27
N PHE A 25 5.32 12.32 -23.41
CA PHE A 25 5.19 11.98 -22.00
C PHE A 25 4.23 12.92 -21.26
N VAL A 26 4.28 14.22 -21.54
CA VAL A 26 3.32 15.19 -20.98
C VAL A 26 1.90 14.85 -21.43
N SER A 27 1.68 14.49 -22.70
CA SER A 27 0.36 14.10 -23.20
C SER A 27 -0.17 12.84 -22.50
N ILE A 28 0.70 11.86 -22.25
CA ILE A 28 0.37 10.65 -21.50
C ILE A 28 -0.02 10.98 -20.05
N ILE A 29 0.75 11.85 -19.37
CA ILE A 29 0.43 12.31 -18.01
C ILE A 29 -0.91 13.06 -17.98
N SER A 30 -1.17 13.91 -18.96
CA SER A 30 -2.43 14.64 -19.06
C SER A 30 -3.62 13.70 -19.23
N LEU A 31 -3.54 12.74 -20.16
CA LEU A 31 -4.59 11.75 -20.39
C LEU A 31 -4.85 10.89 -19.15
N PHE A 32 -3.79 10.44 -18.47
CA PHE A 32 -3.90 9.68 -17.23
C PHE A 32 -4.64 10.48 -16.15
N ASN A 33 -4.32 11.75 -15.97
CA ASN A 33 -4.96 12.57 -14.93
C ASN A 33 -6.41 12.96 -15.28
N VAL A 34 -6.72 13.19 -16.56
CA VAL A 34 -8.12 13.36 -16.99
C VAL A 34 -8.94 12.10 -16.70
N PHE A 35 -8.36 10.91 -16.92
CA PHE A 35 -8.98 9.65 -16.56
C PHE A 35 -9.16 9.52 -15.04
N LEU A 36 -8.15 9.84 -14.22
CA LEU A 36 -8.27 9.80 -12.75
C LEU A 36 -9.41 10.68 -12.24
N LEU A 37 -9.59 11.88 -12.78
CA LEU A 37 -10.68 12.77 -12.37
C LEU A 37 -12.08 12.24 -12.73
N SER A 38 -12.18 11.18 -13.54
CA SER A 38 -13.46 10.51 -13.85
C SER A 38 -13.83 9.41 -12.84
N LEU A 39 -12.89 8.96 -12.01
CA LEU A 39 -13.11 7.90 -11.03
C LEU A 39 -13.58 8.48 -9.68
N PRO A 40 -14.47 7.80 -8.95
CA PRO A 40 -15.00 8.31 -7.67
C PRO A 40 -13.93 8.65 -6.63
N LEU A 41 -12.97 7.75 -6.40
CA LEU A 41 -11.93 7.88 -5.37
C LEU A 41 -10.87 8.95 -5.69
N THR A 42 -10.66 9.26 -6.97
CA THR A 42 -9.59 10.17 -7.43
C THR A 42 -10.15 11.42 -8.10
N LYS A 43 -11.43 11.71 -7.85
CA LYS A 43 -12.17 12.83 -8.46
C LYS A 43 -11.63 14.21 -8.06
N TYR A 44 -10.93 14.28 -6.93
CA TYR A 44 -10.33 15.50 -6.40
C TYR A 44 -8.87 15.25 -5.98
N LEU A 45 -8.17 16.35 -5.70
CA LEU A 45 -6.81 16.31 -5.16
C LEU A 45 -6.86 15.80 -3.72
N GLY A 46 -6.65 14.50 -3.53
CA GLY A 46 -6.62 13.81 -2.24
C GLY A 46 -5.48 12.81 -2.13
N TYR A 47 -5.55 11.94 -1.13
CA TYR A 47 -4.54 10.91 -0.88
C TYR A 47 -4.41 9.95 -2.07
N GLU A 48 -5.52 9.38 -2.55
CA GLU A 48 -5.58 8.39 -3.64
C GLU A 48 -5.03 8.97 -4.94
N TYR A 49 -5.47 10.19 -5.29
CA TYR A 49 -4.97 10.91 -6.47
C TYR A 49 -3.46 11.12 -6.40
N SER A 50 -2.94 11.45 -5.21
CA SER A 50 -1.51 11.69 -4.98
C SER A 50 -0.69 10.41 -5.02
N VAL A 51 -1.19 9.30 -4.46
CA VAL A 51 -0.55 7.97 -4.52
C VAL A 51 -0.48 7.47 -5.96
N LEU A 52 -1.60 7.50 -6.69
CA LEU A 52 -1.62 7.04 -8.08
C LEU A 52 -0.68 7.85 -8.97
N ASN A 53 -0.65 9.18 -8.79
CA ASN A 53 0.32 10.02 -9.48
C ASN A 53 1.76 9.73 -9.04
N SER A 54 2.03 9.42 -7.77
CA SER A 54 3.36 9.06 -7.31
C SER A 54 3.89 7.83 -8.06
N ILE A 55 3.12 6.74 -8.05
CA ILE A 55 3.47 5.49 -8.77
C ILE A 55 3.69 5.79 -10.26
N PHE A 56 2.76 6.51 -10.88
CA PHE A 56 2.80 6.79 -12.30
C PHE A 56 3.98 7.68 -12.69
N ILE A 57 4.27 8.72 -11.90
CA ILE A 57 5.40 9.62 -12.14
C ILE A 57 6.73 8.90 -11.93
N VAL A 58 6.88 8.01 -10.95
CA VAL A 58 8.10 7.19 -10.83
C VAL A 58 8.35 6.42 -12.13
N LEU A 59 7.30 5.78 -12.66
CA LEU A 59 7.38 5.00 -13.90
C LEU A 59 7.77 5.88 -15.10
N ILE A 60 7.03 6.97 -15.33
CA ILE A 60 7.26 7.88 -16.46
C ILE A 60 8.64 8.54 -16.38
N SER A 61 9.04 8.98 -15.19
CA SER A 61 10.34 9.62 -14.96
C SER A 61 11.49 8.67 -15.28
N GLY A 62 11.42 7.42 -14.82
CA GLY A 62 12.47 6.43 -15.11
C GLY A 62 12.56 6.06 -16.58
N ILE A 63 11.43 5.85 -17.26
CA ILE A 63 11.40 5.59 -18.71
C ILE A 63 11.95 6.80 -19.48
N TYR A 64 11.52 8.01 -19.14
CA TYR A 64 11.98 9.23 -19.79
C TYR A 64 13.49 9.45 -19.59
N THR A 65 14.02 9.21 -18.39
CA THR A 65 15.46 9.25 -18.10
C THR A 65 16.23 8.29 -19.01
N ILE A 66 15.77 7.05 -19.17
CA ILE A 66 16.40 6.07 -20.06
C ILE A 66 16.40 6.56 -21.53
N VAL A 67 15.27 7.09 -22.00
CA VAL A 67 15.12 7.60 -23.37
C VAL A 67 16.03 8.80 -23.61
N LEU A 68 16.08 9.74 -22.67
CA LEU A 68 16.93 10.93 -22.76
C LEU A 68 18.41 10.53 -22.87
N LEU A 69 18.87 9.62 -22.01
CA LEU A 69 20.26 9.16 -22.00
C LEU A 69 20.64 8.34 -23.23
N ASN A 70 19.68 7.62 -23.82
CA ASN A 70 19.93 6.86 -25.05
C ASN A 70 20.14 7.76 -26.27
N ASN A 71 19.55 8.96 -26.26
CA ASN A 71 19.66 9.95 -27.33
C ASN A 71 20.86 10.90 -27.14
N SER A 72 21.41 10.98 -25.94
CA SER A 72 22.65 11.73 -25.67
C SER A 72 23.86 10.94 -26.18
N SER A 73 24.64 11.52 -27.09
CA SER A 73 25.86 10.88 -27.60
C SER A 73 26.91 10.74 -26.50
N ALA A 74 27.51 9.56 -26.38
CA ALA A 74 28.47 9.24 -25.32
C ALA A 74 29.75 10.10 -25.34
N GLU A 75 30.06 10.73 -26.46
CA GLU A 75 31.24 11.59 -26.64
C GLU A 75 31.04 13.04 -26.16
N LYS A 76 29.79 13.49 -25.92
CA LYS A 76 29.46 14.86 -25.49
C LYS A 76 28.52 14.89 -24.28
N PHE A 77 28.76 14.05 -23.28
CA PHE A 77 27.94 14.05 -22.06
C PHE A 77 28.26 15.29 -21.19
N ASP A 78 27.48 16.36 -21.35
CA ASP A 78 27.52 17.53 -20.45
C ASP A 78 26.54 17.33 -19.28
N ILE A 79 27.10 17.19 -18.08
CA ILE A 79 26.34 17.05 -16.84
C ILE A 79 25.39 18.23 -16.59
N LYS A 80 25.78 19.45 -16.97
CA LYS A 80 24.97 20.66 -16.74
C LYS A 80 23.75 20.68 -17.65
N GLU A 81 23.93 20.33 -18.93
CA GLU A 81 22.84 20.23 -19.89
C GLU A 81 21.84 19.13 -19.49
N VAL A 82 22.34 17.93 -19.14
CA VAL A 82 21.50 16.79 -18.75
C VAL A 82 20.76 17.08 -17.44
N SER A 83 21.42 17.69 -16.45
CA SER A 83 20.78 18.05 -15.18
C SER A 83 19.67 19.09 -15.38
N THR A 84 19.93 20.11 -16.19
CA THR A 84 18.91 21.11 -16.54
C THR A 84 17.71 20.46 -17.24
N LYS A 85 17.95 19.54 -18.18
CA LYS A 85 16.88 18.78 -18.85
C LYS A 85 16.09 17.92 -17.88
N PHE A 86 16.73 17.22 -16.94
CA PHE A 86 16.03 16.46 -15.90
C PHE A 86 15.16 17.37 -15.03
N ILE A 87 15.71 18.45 -14.47
CA ILE A 87 14.96 19.36 -13.60
C ILE A 87 13.75 19.94 -14.32
N THR A 88 13.95 20.50 -15.52
CA THR A 88 12.88 21.13 -16.30
C THR A 88 11.77 20.16 -16.71
N SER A 89 12.12 19.01 -17.29
CA SER A 89 11.13 18.02 -17.73
C SER A 89 10.33 17.42 -16.57
N HIS A 90 10.99 17.08 -15.47
CA HIS A 90 10.33 16.43 -14.34
C HIS A 90 9.54 17.41 -13.48
N LEU A 91 9.94 18.68 -13.44
CA LEU A 91 9.10 19.73 -12.89
C LEU A 91 7.77 19.83 -13.66
N ILE A 92 7.80 19.74 -14.99
CA ILE A 92 6.58 19.69 -15.82
C ILE A 92 5.74 18.45 -15.46
N PHE A 93 6.36 17.28 -15.28
CA PHE A 93 5.64 16.04 -14.93
C PHE A 93 4.87 16.14 -13.60
N VAL A 94 5.38 16.91 -12.64
CA VAL A 94 4.71 17.14 -11.34
C VAL A 94 3.72 18.29 -11.40
N LEU A 95 3.95 19.32 -12.22
CA LEU A 95 3.04 20.46 -12.34
C LEU A 95 1.77 20.11 -13.13
N VAL A 96 1.87 19.30 -14.18
CA VAL A 96 0.73 18.95 -15.05
C VAL A 96 -0.44 18.32 -14.26
N PRO A 97 -0.24 17.29 -13.41
CA PRO A 97 -1.33 16.72 -12.61
C PRO A 97 -1.97 17.71 -11.64
N ILE A 98 -1.19 18.61 -11.01
CA ILE A 98 -1.74 19.67 -10.13
C ILE A 98 -2.60 20.62 -10.95
N ILE A 99 -2.11 21.08 -12.09
CA ILE A 99 -2.84 22.03 -12.93
C ILE A 99 -4.17 21.41 -13.39
N ILE A 100 -4.15 20.13 -13.79
CA ILE A 100 -5.36 19.40 -14.19
C ILE A 100 -6.35 19.25 -13.03
N SER A 101 -5.87 18.91 -11.82
CA SER A 101 -6.75 18.79 -10.65
C SER A 101 -7.39 20.12 -10.24
N LEU A 102 -6.67 21.24 -10.39
CA LEU A 102 -7.19 22.60 -10.18
C LEU A 102 -8.38 22.93 -11.09
N PHE A 103 -8.37 22.48 -12.34
CA PHE A 103 -9.55 22.65 -13.22
C PHE A 103 -10.73 21.76 -12.82
N GLY A 104 -10.47 20.61 -12.18
CA GLY A 104 -11.50 19.73 -11.62
C GLY A 104 -12.19 20.30 -10.38
N LEU A 105 -11.49 21.11 -9.59
CA LEU A 105 -12.00 21.71 -8.33
C LEU A 105 -13.20 22.64 -8.52
N PHE A 106 -13.33 23.31 -9.67
CA PHE A 106 -14.50 24.17 -9.95
C PHE A 106 -15.82 23.41 -10.04
N ARG A 107 -15.81 22.07 -10.05
CA ARG A 107 -17.01 21.24 -10.21
C ARG A 107 -17.56 20.69 -8.88
N ILE A 108 -16.88 20.87 -7.74
CA ILE A 108 -17.23 20.22 -6.47
C ILE A 108 -16.94 21.16 -5.28
N VAL A 109 -17.90 21.35 -4.38
CA VAL A 109 -17.90 22.43 -3.37
C VAL A 109 -17.28 22.04 -2.01
N THR A 110 -16.85 20.79 -1.79
CA THR A 110 -16.75 20.27 -0.40
C THR A 110 -15.48 19.49 -0.01
N CYS A 111 -14.32 19.70 -0.63
CA CYS A 111 -13.07 19.03 -0.19
C CYS A 111 -12.02 20.00 0.37
N PRO A 112 -11.32 19.65 1.47
CA PRO A 112 -10.25 20.47 2.03
C PRO A 112 -9.04 20.49 1.09
N PHE A 113 -8.98 21.51 0.24
CA PHE A 113 -7.93 21.73 -0.75
C PHE A 113 -6.51 21.74 -0.15
N ILE A 114 -6.38 22.25 1.08
CA ILE A 114 -5.10 22.32 1.80
C ILE A 114 -4.53 20.92 2.04
N ASP A 115 -5.36 19.96 2.47
CA ASP A 115 -4.89 18.61 2.76
C ASP A 115 -4.53 17.87 1.46
N GLY A 116 -5.26 18.12 0.37
CA GLY A 116 -4.89 17.68 -0.97
C GLY A 116 -3.49 18.14 -1.40
N ILE A 117 -3.16 19.42 -1.20
CA ILE A 117 -1.81 19.95 -1.47
C ILE A 117 -0.77 19.27 -0.60
N LYS A 118 -1.04 19.07 0.70
CA LYS A 118 -0.12 18.40 1.61
C LYS A 118 0.18 16.98 1.13
N PHE A 119 -0.85 16.19 0.78
CA PHE A 119 -0.66 14.83 0.26
C PHE A 119 0.15 14.82 -1.02
N TYR A 120 -0.18 15.70 -1.97
CA TYR A 120 0.54 15.77 -3.23
C TYR A 120 2.01 16.15 -3.04
N THR A 121 2.28 17.08 -2.12
CA THR A 121 3.64 17.53 -1.79
C THR A 121 4.46 16.41 -1.14
N VAL A 122 3.88 15.64 -0.23
CA VAL A 122 4.62 14.59 0.48
C VAL A 122 4.71 13.31 -0.33
N LEU A 123 3.68 12.96 -1.11
CA LEU A 123 3.61 11.69 -1.81
C LEU A 123 4.08 11.78 -3.26
N THR A 124 3.66 12.79 -4.01
CA THR A 124 3.88 12.88 -5.46
C THR A 124 5.14 13.66 -5.81
N LEU A 125 5.44 14.77 -5.13
CA LEU A 125 6.63 15.60 -5.43
C LEU A 125 7.96 14.84 -5.37
N PRO A 126 8.19 13.86 -4.46
CA PRO A 126 9.43 13.08 -4.45
C PRO A 126 9.55 12.06 -5.61
N ALA A 127 8.45 11.70 -6.26
CA ALA A 127 8.39 10.61 -7.24
C ALA A 127 9.40 10.73 -8.40
N PRO A 128 9.65 11.92 -8.99
CA PRO A 128 10.65 12.05 -10.04
C PRO A 128 12.05 11.66 -9.61
N ILE A 129 12.46 11.99 -8.37
CA ILE A 129 13.79 11.68 -7.85
C ILE A 129 13.99 10.15 -7.81
N ILE A 130 12.95 9.44 -7.39
CA ILE A 130 12.95 7.97 -7.36
C ILE A 130 13.05 7.42 -8.79
N GLY A 131 12.18 7.87 -9.69
CA GLY A 131 12.16 7.41 -11.08
C GLY A 131 13.45 7.67 -11.84
N ILE A 132 13.99 8.90 -11.76
CA ILE A 132 15.27 9.27 -12.39
C ILE A 132 16.40 8.38 -11.86
N SER A 133 16.45 8.14 -10.55
CA SER A 133 17.47 7.30 -9.94
C SER A 133 17.40 5.86 -10.45
N LEU A 134 16.22 5.23 -10.48
CA LEU A 134 16.03 3.88 -11.01
C LEU A 134 16.35 3.81 -12.52
N GLY A 135 15.99 4.85 -13.28
CA GLY A 135 16.37 4.99 -14.70
C GLY A 135 17.88 5.07 -14.90
N LEU A 136 18.59 5.82 -14.05
CA LEU A 136 20.06 5.92 -14.09
C LEU A 136 20.73 4.61 -13.68
N ILE A 137 20.25 3.94 -12.63
CA ILE A 137 20.78 2.65 -12.16
C ILE A 137 20.68 1.63 -13.29
N SER A 138 19.48 1.46 -13.86
CA SER A 138 19.23 0.48 -14.92
C SER A 138 20.06 0.74 -16.18
N PHE A 139 20.19 2.01 -16.57
CA PHE A 139 21.00 2.40 -17.73
C PHE A 139 22.50 2.18 -17.54
N ASN A 140 23.02 2.43 -16.34
CA ASN A 140 24.43 2.20 -16.02
C ASN A 140 24.75 0.73 -15.75
N ALA A 141 23.80 -0.05 -15.25
CA ALA A 141 23.95 -1.50 -15.05
C ALA A 141 24.05 -2.24 -16.40
N SER A 142 23.21 -1.91 -17.38
CA SER A 142 23.34 -2.45 -18.73
C SER A 142 22.68 -1.57 -19.79
N ARG A 143 23.46 -1.18 -20.81
CA ARG A 143 22.93 -0.44 -21.97
C ARG A 143 21.97 -1.26 -22.84
N LYS A 144 22.12 -2.60 -22.81
CA LYS A 144 21.28 -3.55 -23.56
C LYS A 144 19.99 -3.88 -22.81
N PHE A 145 20.08 -4.13 -21.50
CA PHE A 145 18.95 -4.60 -20.67
C PHE A 145 18.35 -3.53 -19.76
N LYS A 146 18.55 -2.24 -20.05
CA LYS A 146 18.05 -1.10 -19.24
C LYS A 146 16.56 -1.17 -18.90
N PHE A 147 15.68 -1.47 -19.85
CA PHE A 147 14.24 -1.56 -19.57
C PHE A 147 13.89 -2.77 -18.71
N PRO A 148 14.32 -4.02 -19.03
CA PRO A 148 14.12 -5.16 -18.13
C PRO A 148 14.64 -4.93 -16.72
N ILE A 149 15.83 -4.34 -16.56
CA ILE A 149 16.39 -4.04 -15.24
C ILE A 149 15.53 -3.01 -14.51
N PHE A 150 15.09 -1.94 -15.18
CA PHE A 150 14.22 -0.92 -14.59
C PHE A 150 12.90 -1.52 -14.06
N PHE A 151 12.20 -2.33 -14.87
CA PHE A 151 10.99 -3.01 -14.43
C PHE A 151 11.25 -4.04 -13.33
N GLY A 152 12.39 -4.76 -13.40
CA GLY A 152 12.82 -5.66 -12.34
C GLY A 152 13.02 -4.94 -11.00
N LEU A 153 13.62 -3.75 -10.99
CA LEU A 153 13.78 -2.93 -9.80
C LEU A 153 12.42 -2.48 -9.23
N LEU A 154 11.47 -2.09 -10.08
CA LEU A 154 10.11 -1.75 -9.63
C LEU A 154 9.42 -2.96 -8.99
N ILE A 155 9.53 -4.15 -9.59
CA ILE A 155 8.97 -5.40 -9.02
C ILE A 155 9.58 -5.68 -7.65
N VAL A 156 10.91 -5.54 -7.50
CA VAL A 156 11.58 -5.72 -6.21
C VAL A 156 11.03 -4.75 -5.17
N ILE A 157 10.91 -3.45 -5.50
CA ILE A 157 10.38 -2.44 -4.58
C ILE A 157 8.91 -2.72 -4.21
N CYS A 158 8.08 -3.16 -5.15
CA CYS A 158 6.69 -3.55 -4.89
C CYS A 158 6.58 -4.82 -4.06
N SER A 159 7.53 -5.75 -4.17
CA SER A 159 7.48 -7.02 -3.44
C SER A 159 7.76 -6.88 -1.94
N ILE A 160 8.51 -5.84 -1.52
CA ILE A 160 8.85 -5.60 -0.11
C ILE A 160 7.59 -5.52 0.78
N PRO A 161 6.63 -4.61 0.55
CA PRO A 161 5.44 -4.53 1.40
C PRO A 161 4.57 -5.80 1.33
N VAL A 162 4.54 -6.50 0.20
CA VAL A 162 3.81 -7.77 0.07
C VAL A 162 4.40 -8.83 1.01
N LEU A 163 5.73 -8.94 1.04
CA LEU A 163 6.42 -9.86 1.94
C LEU A 163 6.25 -9.44 3.41
N GLU A 164 6.32 -8.15 3.71
CA GLU A 164 6.09 -7.65 5.06
C GLU A 164 4.67 -7.96 5.55
N ILE A 165 3.64 -7.69 4.77
CA ILE A 165 2.25 -8.00 5.13
C ILE A 165 2.05 -9.51 5.26
N TYR A 166 2.69 -10.32 4.42
CA TYR A 166 2.52 -11.77 4.48
C TYR A 166 3.16 -12.38 5.74
N PHE A 167 4.39 -11.98 6.10
CA PHE A 167 5.15 -12.63 7.17
C PHE A 167 5.08 -11.93 8.52
N ASN A 168 4.82 -10.63 8.55
CA ASN A 168 4.79 -9.84 9.77
C ASN A 168 3.35 -9.49 10.18
N PRO A 169 3.12 -9.06 11.43
CA PRO A 169 1.82 -8.60 11.89
C PRO A 169 1.19 -7.50 11.05
N GLN A 170 1.96 -6.46 10.72
CA GLN A 170 1.44 -5.24 10.10
C GLN A 170 0.59 -5.48 8.85
N ILE A 171 -0.36 -4.58 8.63
CA ILE A 171 -1.11 -4.41 7.37
C ILE A 171 -0.91 -3.02 6.76
N TYR A 172 -0.33 -2.07 7.51
CA TYR A 172 0.21 -0.82 6.97
C TYR A 172 1.58 -1.05 6.32
N PHE A 173 2.03 -0.15 5.45
CA PHE A 173 3.41 -0.16 4.97
C PHE A 173 3.92 1.21 4.52
N TYR A 174 5.24 1.37 4.57
CA TYR A 174 5.94 2.48 3.94
C TYR A 174 6.68 1.98 2.69
N ASN A 175 6.53 2.69 1.57
CA ASN A 175 7.17 2.29 0.32
C ASN A 175 7.61 3.51 -0.49
N PRO A 176 8.75 3.50 -1.21
CA PRO A 176 9.14 4.64 -2.03
C PRO A 176 8.10 5.05 -3.09
N LEU A 177 7.37 4.09 -3.67
CA LEU A 177 6.41 4.34 -4.75
C LEU A 177 5.08 4.91 -4.24
N VAL A 178 4.59 4.39 -3.11
CA VAL A 178 3.28 4.78 -2.52
C VAL A 178 3.46 5.89 -1.49
N GLY A 179 4.50 5.76 -0.66
CA GLY A 179 4.80 6.60 0.50
C GLY A 179 4.41 5.92 1.78
N PHE A 180 3.10 5.88 2.00
CA PHE A 180 2.50 5.24 3.15
C PHE A 180 1.14 4.70 2.72
N PHE A 181 0.83 3.50 3.17
CA PHE A 181 -0.49 2.90 3.08
C PHE A 181 -0.97 2.64 4.50
N PRO A 182 -2.14 3.19 4.90
CA PRO A 182 -2.59 3.20 6.30
C PRO A 182 -3.04 1.83 6.82
N GLY A 183 -3.42 0.91 5.94
CA GLY A 183 -3.91 -0.41 6.31
C GLY A 183 -5.36 -0.62 5.88
N THR A 184 -6.29 -0.77 6.82
CA THR A 184 -7.68 -1.09 6.47
C THR A 184 -8.43 0.09 5.84
N ILE A 185 -9.49 -0.22 5.10
CA ILE A 185 -10.41 0.77 4.54
C ILE A 185 -11.29 1.45 5.60
N TYR A 186 -11.33 0.92 6.83
CA TYR A 186 -12.13 1.43 7.94
C TYR A 186 -11.44 2.57 8.70
N ASP A 187 -10.17 2.84 8.38
CA ASP A 187 -9.39 3.94 8.95
C ASP A 187 -9.37 5.12 7.97
N GLU A 188 -10.42 5.95 8.03
CA GLU A 188 -10.65 7.04 7.07
C GLU A 188 -9.72 8.25 7.28
N ALA A 189 -9.13 8.38 8.48
CA ALA A 189 -8.26 9.51 8.84
C ALA A 189 -6.79 9.20 8.49
N ILE A 190 -6.40 9.52 7.25
CA ILE A 190 -5.00 9.49 6.84
C ILE A 190 -4.36 10.83 7.18
N GLU A 191 -3.51 10.88 8.19
CA GLU A 191 -2.78 12.10 8.54
C GLU A 191 -1.35 12.08 8.00
N ILE A 192 -0.86 13.26 7.61
CA ILE A 192 0.56 13.44 7.30
C ILE A 192 1.29 13.71 8.59
N ASP A 193 1.85 12.66 9.17
CA ASP A 193 2.64 12.72 10.38
C ASP A 193 4.13 13.01 10.11
N ALA A 194 4.86 13.31 11.19
CA ALA A 194 6.30 13.53 11.12
C ALA A 194 7.05 12.29 10.62
N LYS A 195 6.55 11.08 10.92
CA LYS A 195 7.15 9.80 10.51
C LYS A 195 7.17 9.67 8.99
N LEU A 196 6.05 9.95 8.31
CA LEU A 196 5.96 9.97 6.85
C LEU A 196 6.87 11.04 6.24
N ILE A 197 6.91 12.24 6.81
CA ILE A 197 7.79 13.31 6.31
C ILE A 197 9.26 12.87 6.39
N VAL A 198 9.71 12.34 7.54
CA VAL A 198 11.08 11.84 7.72
C VAL A 198 11.37 10.69 6.75
N TYR A 199 10.44 9.75 6.57
CA TYR A 199 10.57 8.68 5.57
C TYR A 199 10.78 9.22 4.15
N ARG A 200 10.02 10.25 3.76
CA ARG A 200 10.16 10.90 2.45
C ARG A 200 11.49 11.64 2.31
N LEU A 201 11.96 12.31 3.36
CA LEU A 201 13.28 12.94 3.36
C LEU A 201 14.41 11.92 3.21
N ILE A 202 14.33 10.77 3.88
CA ILE A 202 15.28 9.65 3.71
C ILE A 202 15.30 9.19 2.24
N ASN A 203 14.13 9.01 1.63
CA ASN A 203 14.02 8.63 0.22
C ASN A 203 14.65 9.69 -0.71
N ILE A 204 14.30 10.97 -0.53
CA ILE A 204 14.84 12.08 -1.32
C ILE A 204 16.36 12.11 -1.22
N PHE A 205 16.91 11.99 -0.02
CA PHE A 205 18.35 12.00 0.21
C PHE A 205 19.03 10.80 -0.44
N TYR A 206 18.52 9.59 -0.23
CA TYR A 206 19.09 8.37 -0.79
C TYR A 206 19.05 8.34 -2.33
N PHE A 207 17.88 8.58 -2.94
CA PHE A 207 17.75 8.58 -4.39
C PHE A 207 18.47 9.78 -5.02
N GLY A 208 18.49 10.95 -4.36
CA GLY A 208 19.25 12.12 -4.78
C GLY A 208 20.77 11.89 -4.77
N LEU A 209 21.29 11.22 -3.73
CA LEU A 209 22.68 10.79 -3.66
C LEU A 209 23.03 9.87 -4.84
N LEU A 210 22.18 8.90 -5.15
CA LEU A 210 22.39 8.00 -6.29
C LEU A 210 22.39 8.75 -7.63
N ILE A 211 21.46 9.69 -7.84
CA ILE A 211 21.46 10.55 -9.03
C ILE A 211 22.78 11.29 -9.15
N TYR A 212 23.23 11.94 -8.07
CA TYR A 212 24.49 12.67 -8.05
C TYR A 212 25.68 11.79 -8.42
N LEU A 213 25.84 10.63 -7.75
CA LEU A 213 26.94 9.71 -8.00
C LEU A 213 26.93 9.15 -9.43
N LEU A 214 25.75 8.76 -9.95
CA LEU A 214 25.62 8.19 -11.30
C LEU A 214 25.85 9.24 -12.40
N LEU A 215 25.43 10.49 -12.19
CA LEU A 215 25.72 11.58 -13.13
C LEU A 215 27.21 11.95 -13.15
N GLN A 216 27.88 11.96 -11.99
CA GLN A 216 29.33 12.14 -11.92
C GLN A 216 30.07 10.98 -12.61
N PHE A 217 29.57 9.75 -12.47
CA PHE A 217 30.13 8.59 -13.15
C PHE A 217 29.99 8.69 -14.68
N LEU A 218 28.79 9.04 -15.17
CA LEU A 218 28.52 9.24 -16.60
C LEU A 218 29.37 10.36 -17.22
N SER A 219 29.63 11.43 -16.47
CA SER A 219 30.50 12.54 -16.89
C SER A 219 31.99 12.28 -16.72
N ARG A 220 32.40 11.06 -16.33
CA ARG A 220 33.80 10.68 -16.05
C ARG A 220 34.48 11.53 -14.97
N ARG A 221 33.69 12.16 -14.09
CA ARG A 221 34.15 12.99 -12.96
C ARG A 221 34.09 12.28 -11.62
N SER A 222 33.46 11.11 -11.55
CA SER A 222 33.36 10.32 -10.32
C SER A 222 34.71 9.76 -9.88
N LYS A 223 35.01 9.90 -8.59
CA LYS A 223 36.13 9.20 -7.92
C LYS A 223 35.82 7.74 -7.61
N TYR A 224 34.54 7.36 -7.63
CA TYR A 224 34.06 6.02 -7.28
C TYR A 224 33.76 5.18 -8.51
N SER A 225 34.07 3.88 -8.44
CA SER A 225 33.73 2.92 -9.49
C SER A 225 32.21 2.67 -9.54
N ILE A 226 31.69 2.25 -10.70
CA ILE A 226 30.28 1.87 -10.82
C ILE A 226 29.92 0.71 -9.88
N LYS A 227 30.84 -0.23 -9.63
CA LYS A 227 30.61 -1.33 -8.67
C LYS A 227 30.35 -0.80 -7.25
N THR A 228 31.11 0.21 -6.83
CA THR A 228 30.92 0.87 -5.54
C THR A 228 29.56 1.56 -5.45
N ILE A 229 29.17 2.29 -6.51
CA ILE A 229 27.86 2.98 -6.55
C ILE A 229 26.71 1.97 -6.52
N MET A 230 26.81 0.88 -7.29
CA MET A 230 25.81 -0.20 -7.30
C MET A 230 25.73 -0.93 -5.96
N LEU A 231 26.86 -1.11 -5.27
CA LEU A 231 26.89 -1.66 -3.92
C LEU A 231 26.13 -0.74 -2.95
N VAL A 232 26.36 0.58 -2.99
CA VAL A 232 25.62 1.57 -2.20
C VAL A 232 24.11 1.52 -2.51
N ALA A 233 23.76 1.36 -3.79
CA ALA A 233 22.36 1.24 -4.21
C ALA A 233 21.65 0.01 -3.62
N VAL A 234 22.36 -1.06 -3.28
CA VAL A 234 21.77 -2.27 -2.68
C VAL A 234 21.86 -2.26 -1.15
N VAL A 235 23.03 -1.89 -0.60
CA VAL A 235 23.32 -2.01 0.83
C VAL A 235 22.52 -1.02 1.67
N LEU A 236 22.36 0.23 1.23
CA LEU A 236 21.63 1.23 2.03
C LEU A 236 20.14 0.89 2.20
N PRO A 237 19.38 0.47 1.17
CA PRO A 237 18.01 -0.01 1.36
C PRO A 237 17.94 -1.24 2.25
N LEU A 238 18.88 -2.19 2.15
CA LEU A 238 18.91 -3.37 3.02
C LEU A 238 19.09 -2.96 4.49
N ILE A 239 20.00 -2.02 4.77
CA ILE A 239 20.16 -1.46 6.12
C ILE A 239 18.86 -0.79 6.57
N LEU A 240 18.21 0.01 5.71
CA LEU A 240 16.94 0.66 6.02
C LEU A 240 15.85 -0.36 6.39
N VAL A 241 15.72 -1.46 5.63
CA VAL A 241 14.78 -2.55 5.93
C VAL A 241 15.08 -3.18 7.29
N LEU A 242 16.35 -3.43 7.63
CA LEU A 242 16.73 -4.02 8.91
C LEU A 242 16.45 -3.10 10.11
N ILE A 243 16.63 -1.79 9.95
CA ILE A 243 16.35 -0.80 11.01
C ILE A 243 14.91 -0.32 11.01
N SER A 244 14.14 -0.60 9.95
CA SER A 244 12.76 -0.13 9.76
C SER A 244 11.84 -0.40 10.96
N PRO A 245 11.93 -1.54 11.69
CA PRO A 245 11.06 -1.76 12.84
C PRO A 245 11.37 -0.82 14.01
N TYR A 246 12.63 -0.41 14.16
CA TYR A 246 13.05 0.51 15.22
C TYR A 246 12.69 1.96 14.92
N LEU A 247 12.54 2.29 13.64
CA LEU A 247 12.10 3.60 13.17
C LEU A 247 10.56 3.71 13.07
N GLY A 248 9.83 2.61 13.29
CA GLY A 248 8.38 2.56 13.20
C GLY A 248 7.82 2.44 11.77
N TYR A 249 8.68 2.18 10.77
CA TYR A 249 8.24 1.97 9.38
C TYR A 249 7.75 0.55 9.10
N SER A 250 8.01 -0.37 10.02
CA SER A 250 7.47 -1.72 10.00
C SER A 250 7.24 -2.24 11.42
N THR A 251 6.42 -3.26 11.57
CA THR A 251 6.18 -3.97 12.82
C THR A 251 6.43 -5.44 12.64
N THR A 252 7.40 -5.96 13.38
CA THR A 252 7.68 -7.39 13.49
C THR A 252 7.02 -7.98 14.73
N LYS A 253 6.91 -9.31 14.80
CA LYS A 253 6.45 -10.01 16.02
C LYS A 253 7.27 -9.63 17.25
N SER A 254 8.57 -9.38 17.09
CA SER A 254 9.43 -8.92 18.18
C SER A 254 9.08 -7.51 18.65
N ARG A 255 8.74 -6.59 17.73
CA ARG A 255 8.31 -5.23 18.10
C ARG A 255 7.00 -5.27 18.88
N ILE A 256 6.01 -6.05 18.43
CA ILE A 256 4.75 -6.21 19.18
C ILE A 256 5.01 -6.76 20.58
N LYS A 257 5.81 -7.82 20.71
CA LYS A 257 6.14 -8.43 22.01
C LYS A 257 6.93 -7.54 22.97
N LYS A 258 7.50 -6.42 22.49
CA LYS A 258 8.11 -5.41 23.37
C LYS A 258 7.07 -4.49 24.01
N VAL A 259 5.94 -4.28 23.34
CA VAL A 259 4.81 -3.47 23.85
C VAL A 259 3.85 -4.37 24.62
N LEU A 260 3.46 -5.50 24.01
CA LEU A 260 2.69 -6.57 24.62
C LEU A 260 3.64 -7.56 25.31
N ASP A 261 4.22 -7.11 26.43
CA ASP A 261 5.33 -7.73 27.15
C ASP A 261 4.94 -8.97 27.98
N LYS A 262 3.64 -9.24 28.15
CA LYS A 262 3.12 -10.42 28.83
C LYS A 262 2.53 -11.43 27.86
N THR A 263 2.57 -12.70 28.28
CA THR A 263 1.96 -13.80 27.52
C THR A 263 1.24 -14.73 28.48
N LEU A 264 -0.05 -14.96 28.24
CA LEU A 264 -0.83 -16.01 28.88
C LEU A 264 -0.98 -17.15 27.88
N VAL A 265 -0.62 -18.36 28.29
CA VAL A 265 -0.75 -19.57 27.45
C VAL A 265 -1.90 -20.41 27.97
N SER A 266 -2.89 -20.68 27.12
CA SER A 266 -4.03 -21.56 27.40
C SER A 266 -3.92 -22.86 26.59
N GLN A 267 -4.97 -23.66 26.52
CA GLN A 267 -4.95 -24.92 25.77
C GLN A 267 -4.78 -24.65 24.26
N HIS A 268 -5.56 -23.71 23.71
CA HIS A 268 -5.59 -23.44 22.27
C HIS A 268 -5.02 -22.07 21.88
N PHE A 269 -4.56 -21.25 22.83
CA PHE A 269 -4.09 -19.89 22.54
C PHE A 269 -2.73 -19.54 23.16
N ASN A 270 -2.03 -18.64 22.47
CA ASN A 270 -0.98 -17.79 23.03
C ASN A 270 -1.50 -16.35 23.02
N ILE A 271 -1.81 -15.80 24.19
CA ILE A 271 -2.41 -14.46 24.32
C ILE A 271 -1.33 -13.48 24.74
N HIS A 272 -0.96 -12.56 23.86
CA HIS A 272 -0.01 -11.48 24.10
C HIS A 272 -0.76 -10.20 24.50
N TYR A 273 -0.33 -9.58 25.58
CA TYR A 273 -1.00 -8.40 26.16
C TYR A 273 0.01 -7.52 26.92
N ALA A 274 -0.33 -6.26 27.15
CA ALA A 274 0.51 -5.34 27.92
C ALA A 274 0.36 -5.55 29.44
N SER A 275 1.45 -5.39 30.20
CA SER A 275 1.46 -5.55 31.66
C SER A 275 0.48 -4.65 32.44
N GLY A 276 -0.09 -3.63 31.80
CA GLY A 276 -1.10 -2.75 32.40
C GLY A 276 -2.48 -3.36 32.56
N ILE A 277 -2.77 -4.48 31.89
CA ILE A 277 -4.05 -5.19 31.99
C ILE A 277 -4.07 -6.04 33.26
N GLU A 278 -5.16 -5.92 34.03
CA GLU A 278 -5.33 -6.64 35.30
C GLU A 278 -5.30 -8.17 35.11
N ASP A 279 -4.62 -8.88 36.02
CA ASP A 279 -4.51 -10.34 36.00
C ASP A 279 -5.86 -11.08 36.05
N SER A 280 -6.87 -10.50 36.70
CA SER A 280 -8.23 -11.07 36.74
C SER A 280 -8.94 -10.92 35.40
N LEU A 281 -8.80 -9.75 34.76
CA LEU A 281 -9.38 -9.44 33.46
C LEU A 281 -8.76 -10.32 32.37
N ILE A 282 -7.43 -10.47 32.32
CA ILE A 282 -6.80 -11.31 31.29
C ILE A 282 -7.15 -12.79 31.43
N LYS A 283 -7.37 -13.29 32.66
CA LYS A 283 -7.90 -14.64 32.88
C LYS A 283 -9.33 -14.78 32.36
N THR A 284 -10.15 -13.76 32.53
CA THR A 284 -11.51 -13.71 31.98
C THR A 284 -11.47 -13.71 30.46
N ILE A 285 -10.62 -12.88 29.85
CA ILE A 285 -10.39 -12.86 28.40
C ILE A 285 -9.95 -14.24 27.90
N ALA A 286 -9.03 -14.91 28.60
CA ALA A 286 -8.59 -16.25 28.25
C ALA A 286 -9.72 -17.29 28.31
N LEU A 287 -10.65 -17.18 29.27
CA LEU A 287 -11.84 -18.02 29.33
C LEU A 287 -12.77 -17.76 28.14
N HIS A 288 -12.96 -16.50 27.73
CA HIS A 288 -13.73 -16.16 26.52
C HIS A 288 -13.11 -16.76 25.25
N HIS A 289 -11.77 -16.77 25.14
CA HIS A 289 -11.08 -17.41 24.02
C HIS A 289 -11.37 -18.92 23.96
N GLU A 290 -11.21 -19.61 25.09
CA GLU A 290 -11.46 -21.06 25.16
C GLU A 290 -12.93 -21.42 24.98
N TYR A 291 -13.85 -20.59 25.49
CA TYR A 291 -15.29 -20.74 25.27
C TYR A 291 -15.62 -20.62 23.78
N SER A 292 -15.18 -19.53 23.14
CA SER A 292 -15.42 -19.28 21.71
C SER A 292 -14.83 -20.40 20.85
N TYR A 293 -13.62 -20.85 21.16
CA TYR A 293 -12.99 -21.98 20.48
C TYR A 293 -13.83 -23.27 20.61
N ALA A 294 -14.35 -23.57 21.81
CA ALA A 294 -15.16 -24.76 22.04
C ALA A 294 -16.50 -24.72 21.28
N GLU A 295 -17.12 -23.55 21.16
CA GLU A 295 -18.32 -23.37 20.33
C GLU A 295 -18.00 -23.53 18.84
N LEU A 296 -16.97 -22.83 18.35
CA LEU A 296 -16.59 -22.84 16.94
C LEU A 296 -16.12 -24.22 16.49
N ARG A 297 -15.45 -24.99 17.35
CA ARG A 297 -15.12 -26.39 17.09
C ARG A 297 -16.35 -27.26 16.82
N LYS A 298 -17.45 -27.04 17.55
CA LYS A 298 -18.71 -27.75 17.31
C LYS A 298 -19.37 -27.28 16.02
N TYR A 299 -19.35 -25.97 15.76
CA TYR A 299 -19.96 -25.36 14.58
C TYR A 299 -19.28 -25.80 13.28
N PHE A 300 -17.94 -25.67 13.21
CA PHE A 300 -17.16 -26.02 12.01
C PHE A 300 -16.87 -27.52 11.90
N ASN A 301 -17.00 -28.28 12.99
CA ASN A 301 -16.58 -29.68 13.08
C ASN A 301 -15.11 -29.89 12.63
N GLU A 302 -14.27 -28.89 12.84
CA GLU A 302 -12.84 -28.86 12.50
C GLU A 302 -12.06 -28.08 13.56
N THR A 303 -10.73 -28.06 13.47
CA THR A 303 -9.86 -27.31 14.39
C THR A 303 -8.64 -26.70 13.68
N PRO A 304 -8.23 -25.47 14.01
CA PRO A 304 -7.00 -24.87 13.52
C PRO A 304 -5.76 -25.73 13.80
N LYS A 305 -4.81 -25.75 12.86
CA LYS A 305 -3.51 -26.43 13.00
C LYS A 305 -2.61 -25.73 14.02
N GLY A 306 -2.82 -26.03 15.30
CA GLY A 306 -2.02 -25.51 16.41
C GLY A 306 -2.73 -24.41 17.20
N LYS A 307 -1.96 -23.69 18.02
CA LYS A 307 -2.51 -22.61 18.84
C LYS A 307 -2.71 -21.34 18.02
N ILE A 308 -3.82 -20.67 18.21
CA ILE A 308 -4.05 -19.32 17.68
C ILE A 308 -3.25 -18.34 18.55
N THR A 309 -2.55 -17.40 17.91
CA THR A 309 -1.87 -16.31 18.61
C THR A 309 -2.78 -15.09 18.63
N SER A 310 -3.15 -14.64 19.83
CA SER A 310 -4.02 -13.48 20.03
C SER A 310 -3.21 -12.31 20.56
N TYR A 311 -3.34 -11.15 19.90
CA TYR A 311 -2.73 -9.90 20.32
C TYR A 311 -3.82 -8.97 20.85
N ILE A 312 -3.82 -8.71 22.16
CA ILE A 312 -4.78 -7.84 22.83
C ILE A 312 -4.12 -6.48 23.08
N PHE A 313 -4.54 -5.47 22.31
CA PHE A 313 -4.06 -4.10 22.40
C PHE A 313 -4.86 -3.31 23.43
N ASN A 314 -4.21 -2.43 24.17
CA ASN A 314 -4.85 -1.64 25.21
C ASN A 314 -5.82 -0.58 24.65
N SER A 315 -5.56 -0.09 23.43
CA SER A 315 -6.42 0.88 22.74
C SER A 315 -6.39 0.74 21.22
N ARG A 316 -7.32 1.41 20.56
CA ARG A 316 -7.43 1.45 19.08
C ARG A 316 -6.21 2.13 18.47
N GLU A 317 -5.70 3.17 19.11
CA GLU A 317 -4.51 3.91 18.67
C GLU A 317 -3.25 3.04 18.74
N GLU A 318 -3.10 2.23 19.80
CA GLU A 318 -1.99 1.29 19.94
C GLU A 318 -2.04 0.21 18.84
N LYS A 319 -3.23 -0.34 18.56
CA LYS A 319 -3.45 -1.28 17.46
C LYS A 319 -3.19 -0.62 16.10
N GLY A 320 -3.65 0.61 15.90
CA GLY A 320 -3.37 1.41 14.71
C GLY A 320 -1.89 1.60 14.46
N GLU A 321 -1.12 1.97 15.49
CA GLU A 321 0.32 2.23 15.36
C GLU A 321 1.14 0.96 15.09
N LEU A 322 0.79 -0.16 15.73
CA LEU A 322 1.56 -1.40 15.66
C LEU A 322 1.09 -2.31 14.52
N PHE A 323 -0.21 -2.37 14.25
CA PHE A 323 -0.79 -3.29 13.29
C PHE A 323 -1.24 -2.57 12.01
N GLY A 324 -1.80 -1.36 12.10
CA GLY A 324 -2.36 -0.64 10.94
C GLY A 324 -3.85 -0.84 10.75
N SER A 325 -4.55 -1.20 11.82
CA SER A 325 -6.01 -1.14 11.90
C SER A 325 -6.36 -0.47 13.22
N SER A 326 -6.97 0.71 13.21
CA SER A 326 -7.42 1.33 14.47
C SER A 326 -8.84 0.90 14.80
N ASN A 327 -9.72 0.99 13.80
CA ASN A 327 -11.16 0.82 14.00
C ASN A 327 -11.67 -0.61 13.84
N ALA A 328 -10.93 -1.49 13.14
CA ALA A 328 -11.35 -2.87 12.90
C ALA A 328 -10.44 -3.87 13.62
N ASP A 329 -11.01 -4.87 14.26
CA ASP A 329 -10.27 -6.08 14.64
C ASP A 329 -10.06 -6.94 13.39
N VAL A 330 -8.98 -7.70 13.35
CA VAL A 330 -8.57 -8.41 12.15
C VAL A 330 -7.92 -9.75 12.49
N ALA A 331 -8.29 -10.78 11.76
CA ALA A 331 -7.61 -12.06 11.70
C ALA A 331 -6.67 -12.15 10.50
N LYS A 332 -5.56 -12.87 10.68
CA LYS A 332 -4.66 -13.32 9.60
C LYS A 332 -4.65 -14.85 9.59
N PRO A 333 -5.63 -15.49 8.93
CA PRO A 333 -5.82 -16.95 9.01
C PRO A 333 -4.58 -17.76 8.61
N TRP A 334 -3.82 -17.29 7.63
CA TRP A 334 -2.57 -17.95 7.19
C TRP A 334 -1.42 -17.93 8.21
N LEU A 335 -1.53 -17.09 9.25
CA LEU A 335 -0.60 -17.06 10.38
C LEU A 335 -1.20 -17.64 11.67
N SER A 336 -2.49 -18.00 11.66
CA SER A 336 -3.28 -18.31 12.86
C SER A 336 -3.17 -17.21 13.92
N GLU A 337 -3.34 -15.96 13.50
CA GLU A 337 -3.18 -14.77 14.33
C GLU A 337 -4.46 -13.92 14.34
N ILE A 338 -4.81 -13.35 15.50
CA ILE A 338 -5.91 -12.39 15.66
C ILE A 338 -5.42 -11.14 16.40
N TYR A 339 -5.93 -9.97 16.00
CA TYR A 339 -5.51 -8.65 16.46
C TYR A 339 -6.72 -7.88 16.98
N ILE A 340 -6.86 -7.79 18.30
CA ILE A 340 -8.08 -7.34 18.97
C ILE A 340 -7.78 -6.19 19.93
N THR A 341 -8.66 -5.20 20.00
CA THR A 341 -8.60 -4.16 21.03
C THR A 341 -9.34 -4.57 22.31
N LEU A 342 -8.80 -4.21 23.48
CA LEU A 342 -9.32 -4.55 24.79
C LEU A 342 -10.78 -4.12 25.01
N ASP A 343 -11.25 -3.04 24.38
CA ASP A 343 -12.64 -2.58 24.49
C ASP A 343 -13.65 -3.46 23.72
N ASN A 344 -13.17 -4.32 22.82
CA ASN A 344 -14.00 -5.13 21.92
C ASN A 344 -13.88 -6.65 22.16
N TYR A 345 -13.09 -7.10 23.14
CA TYR A 345 -12.78 -8.53 23.31
C TYR A 345 -14.01 -9.43 23.52
N ASP A 346 -15.12 -8.89 24.01
CA ASP A 346 -16.37 -9.60 24.25
C ASP A 346 -17.33 -9.52 23.07
N LYS A 347 -17.04 -8.67 22.07
CA LYS A 347 -17.88 -8.43 20.89
C LYS A 347 -17.34 -9.06 19.62
N THR A 348 -16.04 -8.97 19.37
CA THR A 348 -15.43 -9.36 18.07
C THR A 348 -14.57 -10.62 18.17
N LEU A 349 -14.24 -11.08 19.38
CA LEU A 349 -13.29 -12.17 19.57
C LEU A 349 -13.75 -13.47 18.89
N LYS A 350 -15.01 -13.84 19.02
CA LYS A 350 -15.53 -15.07 18.41
C LYS A 350 -15.55 -14.95 16.88
N HIS A 351 -15.95 -13.81 16.32
CA HIS A 351 -15.82 -13.47 14.90
C HIS A 351 -14.38 -13.65 14.38
N GLU A 352 -13.38 -13.07 15.06
CA GLU A 352 -11.98 -13.17 14.64
C GLU A 352 -11.42 -14.60 14.77
N ILE A 353 -11.82 -15.36 15.80
CA ILE A 353 -11.45 -16.77 15.92
C ILE A 353 -12.12 -17.58 14.79
N ALA A 354 -13.36 -17.26 14.40
CA ALA A 354 -14.07 -17.96 13.33
C ALA A 354 -13.30 -17.85 12.00
N HIS A 355 -12.66 -16.72 11.71
CA HIS A 355 -11.76 -16.58 10.55
C HIS A 355 -10.58 -17.56 10.59
N CYS A 356 -10.01 -17.83 11.76
CA CYS A 356 -8.95 -18.83 11.92
C CYS A 356 -9.44 -20.27 11.70
N PHE A 357 -10.68 -20.61 12.12
CA PHE A 357 -11.30 -21.90 11.80
C PHE A 357 -11.62 -22.01 10.31
N ALA A 358 -12.21 -20.97 9.72
CA ALA A 358 -12.52 -20.89 8.30
C ALA A 358 -11.25 -21.05 7.44
N GLY A 359 -10.10 -20.61 7.96
CA GLY A 359 -8.80 -20.77 7.32
C GLY A 359 -8.36 -22.21 7.04
N GLU A 360 -8.89 -23.19 7.76
CA GLU A 360 -8.61 -24.61 7.46
C GLU A 360 -9.28 -25.09 6.16
N PHE A 361 -10.33 -24.40 5.72
CA PHE A 361 -11.03 -24.66 4.45
C PHE A 361 -10.62 -23.68 3.34
N GLY A 362 -9.87 -22.63 3.69
CA GLY A 362 -9.41 -21.60 2.76
C GLY A 362 -8.45 -22.17 1.71
N SER A 363 -8.62 -21.74 0.47
CA SER A 363 -7.89 -22.25 -0.71
C SER A 363 -6.83 -21.28 -1.25
N THR A 364 -6.88 -20.02 -0.81
CA THR A 364 -5.97 -18.96 -1.28
C THR A 364 -4.68 -18.91 -0.46
N ILE A 365 -3.71 -18.09 -0.90
CA ILE A 365 -2.44 -17.87 -0.17
C ILE A 365 -2.64 -17.26 1.24
N PHE A 366 -3.79 -16.63 1.50
CA PHE A 366 -4.14 -16.07 2.80
C PHE A 366 -5.05 -17.00 3.61
N ASN A 367 -5.26 -18.25 3.16
CA ASN A 367 -6.21 -19.18 3.75
C ASN A 367 -7.61 -18.55 3.90
N VAL A 368 -8.07 -17.84 2.88
CA VAL A 368 -9.43 -17.27 2.83
C VAL A 368 -10.18 -17.80 1.60
N ALA A 369 -11.46 -17.46 1.49
CA ALA A 369 -12.35 -17.90 0.40
C ALA A 369 -11.76 -17.60 -0.99
N ASP A 370 -12.07 -18.49 -1.95
CA ASP A 370 -11.66 -18.37 -3.35
C ASP A 370 -12.01 -17.00 -3.94
N ASN A 371 -11.16 -16.52 -4.84
CA ASN A 371 -11.24 -15.19 -5.45
C ASN A 371 -11.25 -14.01 -4.46
N PHE A 372 -10.83 -14.24 -3.21
CA PHE A 372 -10.86 -13.24 -2.14
C PHE A 372 -12.26 -12.64 -1.94
N ASN A 373 -13.31 -13.47 -2.05
CA ASN A 373 -14.70 -13.03 -1.97
C ASN A 373 -15.03 -12.52 -0.55
N PRO A 374 -15.19 -11.19 -0.33
CA PRO A 374 -15.36 -10.63 1.01
C PRO A 374 -16.66 -11.11 1.66
N SER A 375 -17.72 -11.33 0.88
CA SER A 375 -19.01 -11.80 1.38
C SER A 375 -18.94 -13.21 1.96
N LEU A 376 -18.10 -14.09 1.37
CA LEU A 376 -17.86 -15.42 1.95
C LEU A 376 -16.93 -15.34 3.16
N ILE A 377 -15.93 -14.46 3.12
CA ILE A 377 -14.96 -14.28 4.21
C ILE A 377 -15.65 -13.75 5.46
N GLU A 378 -16.35 -12.63 5.36
CA GLU A 378 -17.06 -12.05 6.50
C GLU A 378 -18.33 -12.84 6.83
N GLY A 379 -19.06 -13.32 5.82
CA GLY A 379 -20.32 -14.04 6.02
C GLY A 379 -20.16 -15.37 6.77
N ILE A 380 -19.07 -16.11 6.58
CA ILE A 380 -18.84 -17.35 7.33
C ILE A 380 -18.55 -17.08 8.81
N ALA A 381 -17.86 -15.98 9.12
CA ALA A 381 -17.60 -15.56 10.50
C ALA A 381 -18.89 -15.07 11.18
N MET A 382 -19.68 -14.23 10.49
CA MET A 382 -21.00 -13.80 10.96
C MET A 382 -21.98 -14.96 11.17
N ALA A 383 -21.95 -15.99 10.32
CA ALA A 383 -22.80 -17.17 10.50
C ALA A 383 -22.38 -18.00 11.73
N ALA A 384 -21.07 -18.00 12.07
CA ALA A 384 -20.54 -18.70 13.24
C ALA A 384 -20.73 -17.90 14.55
N ASP A 385 -20.86 -16.58 14.43
CA ASP A 385 -21.13 -15.63 15.51
C ASP A 385 -22.34 -14.74 15.16
N PRO A 386 -23.57 -15.26 15.28
CA PRO A 386 -24.78 -14.62 14.73
C PRO A 386 -25.29 -13.46 15.60
N ILE A 387 -24.38 -12.59 16.07
CA ILE A 387 -24.66 -11.39 16.84
C ILE A 387 -24.06 -10.20 16.07
N HIS A 388 -24.89 -9.20 15.78
CA HIS A 388 -24.50 -7.96 15.13
C HIS A 388 -25.04 -6.77 15.92
N ASP A 389 -24.16 -5.87 16.38
CA ASP A 389 -24.51 -4.71 17.21
C ASP A 389 -25.40 -5.06 18.43
N ASP A 390 -25.05 -6.13 19.15
CA ASP A 390 -25.79 -6.65 20.30
C ASP A 390 -27.18 -7.25 19.98
N PHE A 391 -27.52 -7.40 18.69
CA PHE A 391 -28.75 -8.04 18.21
C PHE A 391 -28.49 -9.36 17.48
N ASP A 392 -29.46 -10.26 17.54
CA ASP A 392 -29.46 -11.50 16.77
C ASP A 392 -29.49 -11.20 15.25
N LEU A 393 -28.70 -11.95 14.47
CA LEU A 393 -28.57 -11.74 13.03
C LEU A 393 -29.89 -11.89 12.28
N ASP A 394 -30.72 -12.88 12.65
CA ASP A 394 -32.02 -13.12 12.00
C ASP A 394 -33.00 -11.98 12.32
N TYR A 395 -32.91 -11.42 13.53
CA TYR A 395 -33.67 -10.23 13.89
C TYR A 395 -33.30 -9.02 13.02
N MET A 396 -32.00 -8.77 12.83
CA MET A 396 -31.52 -7.67 11.98
C MET A 396 -31.91 -7.87 10.51
N ALA A 397 -31.78 -9.09 9.99
CA ALA A 397 -32.22 -9.44 8.63
C ALA A 397 -33.73 -9.24 8.45
N ALA A 398 -34.54 -9.67 9.42
CA ALA A 398 -36.00 -9.49 9.39
C ALA A 398 -36.38 -7.99 9.45
N LEU A 399 -35.68 -7.20 10.26
CA LEU A 399 -35.89 -5.75 10.33
C LEU A 399 -35.60 -5.08 8.97
N ALA A 400 -34.45 -5.39 8.35
CA ALA A 400 -34.10 -4.88 7.04
C ALA A 400 -35.13 -5.28 5.97
N PHE A 401 -35.56 -6.54 5.96
CA PHE A 401 -36.58 -7.04 5.05
C PHE A 401 -37.92 -6.30 5.22
N ASN A 402 -38.40 -6.16 6.46
CA ASN A 402 -39.68 -5.53 6.78
C ASN A 402 -39.70 -4.02 6.46
N HIS A 403 -38.56 -3.35 6.49
CA HIS A 403 -38.42 -1.95 6.08
C HIS A 403 -38.12 -1.76 4.58
N GLY A 404 -38.20 -2.83 3.78
CA GLY A 404 -38.12 -2.76 2.33
C GLY A 404 -36.71 -2.61 1.78
N TYR A 405 -35.67 -2.88 2.58
CA TYR A 405 -34.30 -2.98 2.07
C TYR A 405 -34.21 -4.18 1.13
N LYS A 406 -33.75 -3.95 -0.10
CA LYS A 406 -33.57 -4.97 -1.13
C LYS A 406 -32.11 -5.02 -1.52
N ILE A 407 -31.45 -6.14 -1.23
CA ILE A 407 -30.08 -6.40 -1.66
C ILE A 407 -30.10 -7.49 -2.72
N ASP A 408 -29.38 -7.25 -3.81
CA ASP A 408 -29.19 -8.25 -4.84
C ASP A 408 -28.10 -9.23 -4.35
N ILE A 409 -28.55 -10.33 -3.74
CA ILE A 409 -27.66 -11.38 -3.20
C ILE A 409 -26.65 -11.83 -4.26
N LYS A 410 -27.06 -11.95 -5.54
CA LYS A 410 -26.14 -12.38 -6.60
C LYS A 410 -25.04 -11.36 -6.89
N LYS A 411 -25.26 -10.07 -6.62
CA LYS A 411 -24.22 -9.04 -6.70
C LYS A 411 -23.34 -9.04 -5.47
N LEU A 412 -23.90 -9.27 -4.29
CA LEU A 412 -23.11 -9.34 -3.04
C LEU A 412 -21.96 -10.35 -3.16
N PHE A 413 -22.22 -11.52 -3.75
CA PHE A 413 -21.19 -12.55 -3.95
C PHE A 413 -20.27 -12.32 -5.17
N LYS A 414 -20.40 -11.20 -5.90
CA LYS A 414 -19.52 -10.88 -7.03
C LYS A 414 -18.37 -9.98 -6.60
N SER A 415 -17.16 -10.53 -6.67
CA SER A 415 -15.91 -9.78 -6.52
C SER A 415 -15.89 -8.93 -5.25
N PHE A 416 -15.73 -7.61 -5.35
CA PHE A 416 -15.61 -6.68 -4.23
C PHE A 416 -16.89 -5.84 -4.00
N ASP A 417 -18.02 -6.24 -4.61
CA ASP A 417 -19.29 -5.51 -4.50
C ASP A 417 -19.81 -5.44 -3.05
N PHE A 418 -19.37 -6.35 -2.16
CA PHE A 418 -19.61 -6.28 -0.72
C PHE A 418 -19.34 -4.89 -0.13
N PHE A 419 -18.21 -4.28 -0.51
CA PHE A 419 -17.80 -2.96 0.00
C PHE A 419 -18.55 -1.80 -0.65
N LEU A 420 -19.38 -2.06 -1.67
CA LEU A 420 -20.27 -1.05 -2.26
C LEU A 420 -21.61 -0.95 -1.51
N HIS A 421 -21.89 -1.89 -0.60
CA HIS A 421 -23.04 -1.87 0.27
C HIS A 421 -22.67 -1.31 1.65
N PRO A 422 -23.59 -0.64 2.36
CA PRO A 422 -23.36 -0.26 3.76
C PRO A 422 -23.00 -1.49 4.60
N SER A 423 -21.98 -1.40 5.45
CA SER A 423 -21.54 -2.52 6.31
C SER A 423 -22.69 -3.05 7.18
N SER A 424 -23.53 -2.18 7.73
CA SER A 424 -24.73 -2.54 8.50
C SER A 424 -25.76 -3.38 7.71
N LEU A 425 -25.64 -3.46 6.39
CA LEU A 425 -26.49 -4.23 5.50
C LEU A 425 -25.76 -5.43 4.88
N GLY A 426 -24.48 -5.29 4.55
CA GLY A 426 -23.68 -6.36 3.97
C GLY A 426 -23.37 -7.51 4.94
N TYR A 427 -23.28 -7.21 6.23
CA TYR A 427 -22.99 -8.21 7.27
C TYR A 427 -24.24 -8.97 7.76
N ILE A 428 -25.45 -8.51 7.40
CA ILE A 428 -26.73 -9.09 7.87
C ILE A 428 -27.49 -9.88 6.78
N ILE A 429 -26.95 -9.96 5.56
CA ILE A 429 -27.55 -10.67 4.40
C ILE A 429 -26.52 -11.63 3.83
#